data_AF-A0A4Y9NRF2-F1
#
_entry.id   AF-A0A4Y9NRF2-F1
#
_cell.length_a   1.000
_cell.length_b   1.000
_cell.length_c   1.000
_cell.angle_alpha   90.00
_cell.angle_beta   90.00
_cell.angle_gamma   90.00
#
_symmetry.space_group_name_H-M   'P 1'
#
loop_
_entity.id
_entity.type
_entity.pdbx_description
1 polymer ?
#
loop_
_entity_poly.entity_id
_entity_poly.type
_entity_poly.pdbx_seq_one_letter_code
_entity_poly.pdbx_strand_id
1 'polypeptide(L)'
;MTKRKSDVPRPLKKAEYTIQFATRQAEKGWTDLLSTTRNSVVDAWDFLTRTPRASSERNHQLKGQLATVERDGKTHGRWQYELPGGARLWFYVEGRDVWLVDVHTRHPNQTKS
;
A
#
# COMPACT_ATOMS: atom_id res chain seq x y z
N MET A 1 33.03 -11.34 -23.12
CA MET A 1 31.68 -10.82 -22.75
C MET A 1 31.28 -11.47 -21.43
N THR A 2 31.21 -10.69 -20.35
CA THR A 2 30.87 -11.22 -19.03
C THR A 2 29.37 -11.50 -18.97
N LYS A 3 28.99 -12.78 -18.79
CA LYS A 3 27.59 -13.19 -18.63
C LYS A 3 27.07 -12.54 -17.35
N ARG A 4 26.18 -11.54 -17.47
CA ARG A 4 25.52 -10.96 -16.28
C ARG A 4 24.78 -12.09 -15.58
N LYS A 5 25.11 -12.30 -14.30
CA LYS A 5 24.39 -13.26 -13.44
C LYS A 5 22.92 -12.83 -13.44
N SER A 6 22.04 -13.80 -13.65
CA SER A 6 20.59 -13.59 -13.61
C SER A 6 20.14 -13.62 -12.16
N ASP A 7 19.43 -12.60 -11.71
CA ASP A 7 18.81 -12.61 -10.39
C ASP A 7 17.65 -13.62 -10.36
N VAL A 8 17.44 -14.25 -9.21
CA VAL A 8 16.31 -15.15 -9.00
C VAL A 8 15.07 -14.31 -8.67
N PRO A 9 13.97 -14.41 -9.44
CA PRO A 9 12.75 -13.66 -9.12
C PRO A 9 12.15 -14.15 -7.80
N ARG A 10 11.50 -13.26 -7.05
CA ARG A 10 10.81 -13.64 -5.82
C ARG A 10 9.71 -14.67 -6.13
N PRO A 11 9.74 -15.86 -5.51
CA PRO A 11 8.64 -16.81 -5.63
C PRO A 11 7.41 -16.29 -4.88
N LEU A 12 6.24 -16.38 -5.51
CA LEU A 12 4.96 -15.97 -4.91
C LEU A 12 4.20 -17.20 -4.40
N LYS A 13 3.64 -17.13 -3.19
CA LYS A 13 2.71 -18.16 -2.72
C LYS A 13 1.38 -18.03 -3.46
N LYS A 14 0.74 -19.15 -3.81
CA LYS A 14 -0.63 -19.15 -4.36
C LYS A 14 -1.64 -18.44 -3.46
N ALA A 15 -1.37 -18.42 -2.15
CA ALA A 15 -2.18 -17.76 -1.13
C ALA A 15 -1.57 -16.42 -0.67
N GLU A 16 -0.81 -15.71 -1.52
CA GLU A 16 -0.50 -14.29 -1.31
C GLU A 16 -1.61 -13.40 -1.85
N TYR A 17 -1.81 -12.25 -1.22
CA TYR A 17 -2.70 -11.22 -1.74
C TYR A 17 -1.95 -10.46 -2.84
N THR A 18 -2.66 -10.05 -3.87
CA THR A 18 -2.17 -9.13 -4.90
C THR A 18 -2.51 -7.69 -4.52
N ILE A 19 -1.64 -6.75 -4.90
CA ILE A 19 -1.87 -5.32 -4.66
C ILE A 19 -2.20 -4.66 -6.00
N GLN A 20 -3.30 -3.92 -6.04
CA GLN A 20 -3.81 -3.22 -7.22
C GLN A 20 -4.06 -1.75 -6.89
N PHE A 21 -3.99 -0.87 -7.88
CA PHE A 21 -4.36 0.53 -7.71
C PHE A 21 -5.83 0.75 -8.06
N ALA A 22 -6.63 1.25 -7.12
CA ALA A 22 -8.01 1.65 -7.38
C ALA A 22 -8.10 3.07 -7.96
N THR A 23 -7.03 3.86 -7.88
CA THR A 23 -6.96 5.22 -8.43
C THR A 23 -5.58 5.53 -9.01
N ARG A 24 -5.54 6.44 -10.00
CA ARG A 24 -4.27 7.02 -10.50
C ARG A 24 -3.53 7.82 -9.42
N GLN A 25 -4.28 8.39 -8.47
CA GLN A 25 -3.69 9.12 -7.34
C GLN A 25 -2.89 8.19 -6.43
N ALA A 26 -3.42 6.99 -6.14
CA ALA A 26 -2.71 5.97 -5.38
C ALA A 26 -1.44 5.49 -6.10
N GLU A 27 -1.51 5.28 -7.42
CA GLU A 27 -0.36 4.91 -8.24
C GLU A 27 0.76 5.97 -8.18
N LYS A 28 0.39 7.25 -8.32
CA LYS A 28 1.33 8.36 -8.17
C LYS A 28 1.95 8.39 -6.76
N GLY A 29 1.13 8.40 -5.72
CA GLY A 29 1.62 8.46 -4.33
C GLY A 29 2.51 7.27 -3.97
N TRP A 30 2.20 6.07 -4.49
CA TRP A 30 3.05 4.90 -4.35
C TRP A 30 4.42 5.07 -5.02
N THR A 31 4.44 5.61 -6.23
CA THR A 31 5.68 5.90 -6.97
C THR A 31 6.53 6.94 -6.22
N ASP A 32 5.90 7.98 -5.69
CA ASP A 32 6.56 9.00 -4.87
C ASP A 32 7.14 8.40 -3.58
N LEU A 33 6.41 7.52 -2.89
CA LEU A 33 6.94 6.79 -1.73
C LEU A 33 8.10 5.88 -2.10
N LEU A 34 8.02 5.13 -3.19
CA LEU A 34 9.11 4.26 -3.65
C LEU A 34 10.39 5.03 -3.93
N SER A 35 10.27 6.28 -4.40
CA SER A 35 11.42 7.13 -4.70
C SER A 35 12.15 7.65 -3.46
N THR A 36 11.44 7.78 -2.33
CA THR A 36 11.95 8.42 -1.11
C THR A 36 12.22 7.43 0.03
N THR A 37 11.42 6.36 0.13
CA THR A 37 11.37 5.46 1.29
C THR A 37 11.22 3.99 0.89
N ARG A 38 12.00 3.55 -0.11
CA ARG A 38 11.90 2.20 -0.71
C ARG A 38 11.76 1.05 0.28
N ASN A 39 12.60 1.00 1.32
CA ASN A 39 12.58 -0.11 2.29
C ASN A 39 11.24 -0.18 3.04
N SER A 40 10.72 0.96 3.50
CA SER A 40 9.42 1.04 4.16
C SER A 40 8.28 0.59 3.23
N VAL A 41 8.38 0.89 1.94
CA VAL A 41 7.39 0.45 0.94
C VAL A 41 7.45 -1.06 0.71
N VAL A 42 8.64 -1.66 0.70
CA VAL A 42 8.80 -3.12 0.64
C VAL A 42 8.18 -3.78 1.85
N ASP A 43 8.42 -3.26 3.06
CA ASP A 43 7.81 -3.78 4.30
C ASP A 43 6.28 -3.68 4.26
N ALA A 44 5.74 -2.58 3.76
CA ALA A 44 4.30 -2.40 3.56
C ALA A 44 3.74 -3.40 2.55
N TRP A 45 4.44 -3.61 1.43
CA TRP A 45 4.08 -4.60 0.41
C TRP A 45 4.04 -6.01 1.02
N ASP A 46 5.05 -6.40 1.81
CA ASP A 46 5.12 -7.70 2.47
C ASP A 46 4.01 -7.91 3.49
N PHE A 47 3.67 -6.87 4.23
CA PHE A 47 2.55 -6.91 5.16
C PHE A 47 1.22 -7.09 4.43
N LEU A 48 0.95 -6.27 3.41
CA LEU A 48 -0.32 -6.29 2.68
C LEU A 48 -0.52 -7.57 1.87
N THR A 49 0.54 -8.14 1.29
CA THR A 49 0.46 -9.41 0.56
C THR A 49 0.26 -10.62 1.48
N ARG A 50 0.59 -10.50 2.77
CA ARG A 50 0.50 -11.60 3.74
C ARG A 50 -0.73 -11.53 4.65
N THR A 51 -0.99 -10.37 5.24
CA THR A 51 -2.00 -10.18 6.30
C THR A 51 -2.65 -8.78 6.27
N PRO A 52 -3.31 -8.39 5.17
CA PRO A 52 -3.80 -7.02 5.02
C PRO A 52 -4.89 -6.63 6.04
N ARG A 53 -5.58 -7.61 6.63
CA ARG A 53 -6.62 -7.40 7.66
C ARG A 53 -6.15 -7.67 9.09
N ALA A 54 -4.84 -7.86 9.33
CA ALA A 54 -4.34 -8.04 10.70
C ALA A 54 -4.28 -6.68 11.40
N SER A 55 -5.13 -6.48 12.41
CA SER A 55 -5.19 -5.23 13.16
C SER A 55 -3.94 -5.00 14.01
N SER A 56 -3.44 -3.77 14.02
CA SER A 56 -2.32 -3.28 14.83
C SER A 56 -2.41 -1.76 14.96
N GLU A 57 -1.47 -1.14 15.68
CA GLU A 57 -1.37 0.32 15.73
C GLU A 57 -1.18 0.94 14.33
N ARG A 58 -0.38 0.29 13.47
CA ARG A 58 -0.11 0.75 12.11
C ARG A 58 -1.17 0.34 11.11
N ASN A 59 -1.89 -0.76 11.34
CA ASN A 59 -2.89 -1.29 10.42
C ASN A 59 -4.27 -1.41 11.07
N HIS A 60 -5.23 -0.59 10.68
CA HIS A 60 -6.56 -0.66 11.26
C HIS A 60 -7.64 -0.15 10.29
N GLN A 61 -8.87 -0.60 10.50
CA GLN A 61 -10.02 -0.06 9.79
C GLN A 61 -10.28 1.39 10.24
N LEU A 62 -10.54 2.27 9.27
CA LEU A 62 -10.97 3.63 9.54
C LEU A 62 -12.39 3.65 10.11
N LYS A 63 -12.77 4.77 10.74
CA LYS A 63 -14.05 4.94 11.43
C LYS A 63 -14.78 6.19 10.97
N GLY A 64 -16.06 6.29 11.33
CA GLY A 64 -16.91 7.43 10.98
C GLY A 64 -17.10 7.57 9.46
N GLN A 65 -17.07 8.80 8.96
CA GLN A 65 -17.29 9.09 7.53
C GLN A 65 -16.24 8.48 6.59
N LEU A 66 -15.08 8.07 7.12
CA LEU A 66 -14.00 7.46 6.34
C LEU A 66 -14.01 5.92 6.43
N ALA A 67 -14.94 5.32 7.17
CA ALA A 67 -14.95 3.89 7.47
C ALA A 67 -15.11 3.00 6.23
N THR A 68 -15.72 3.54 5.17
CA THR A 68 -16.05 2.79 3.96
C THR A 68 -15.58 3.51 2.70
N VAL A 69 -15.45 2.76 1.62
CA VAL A 69 -15.22 3.27 0.26
C VAL A 69 -16.19 2.56 -0.69
N GLU A 70 -16.79 3.31 -1.62
CA GLU A 70 -17.59 2.73 -2.69
C GLU A 70 -16.73 2.53 -3.94
N ARG A 71 -16.73 1.31 -4.48
CA ARG A 71 -16.07 0.93 -5.73
C ARG A 71 -16.93 -0.08 -6.46
N ASP A 72 -17.11 0.12 -7.76
CA ASP A 72 -17.86 -0.77 -8.64
C ASP A 72 -19.25 -1.14 -8.09
N GLY A 73 -19.94 -0.16 -7.50
CA GLY A 73 -21.28 -0.32 -6.92
C GLY A 73 -21.31 -1.10 -5.59
N LYS A 74 -20.16 -1.40 -4.99
CA LYS A 74 -20.04 -2.10 -3.71
C LYS A 74 -19.40 -1.20 -2.65
N THR A 75 -19.88 -1.31 -1.42
CA THR A 75 -19.29 -0.67 -0.25
C THR A 75 -18.28 -1.60 0.40
N HIS A 76 -17.04 -1.15 0.56
CA HIS A 76 -15.98 -1.90 1.23
C HIS A 76 -15.51 -1.20 2.50
N GLY A 77 -15.13 -1.96 3.52
CA GLY A 77 -14.45 -1.42 4.69
C GLY A 77 -13.08 -0.85 4.30
N ARG A 78 -12.82 0.40 4.66
CA ARG A 78 -11.57 1.09 4.36
C ARG A 78 -10.57 0.90 5.50
N TRP A 79 -9.37 0.48 5.13
CA TRP A 79 -8.24 0.25 6.03
C TRP A 79 -7.17 1.31 5.81
N GLN A 80 -6.39 1.55 6.86
CA GLN A 80 -5.19 2.37 6.83
C GLN A 80 -4.00 1.54 7.27
N TYR A 81 -2.90 1.61 6.52
CA TYR A 81 -1.57 1.15 6.92
C TYR A 81 -0.61 2.35 7.03
N GLU A 82 -0.07 2.60 8.21
CA GLU A 82 0.91 3.67 8.45
C GLU A 82 2.35 3.15 8.28
N LEU A 83 3.10 3.81 7.41
CA LEU A 83 4.53 3.61 7.23
C LEU A 83 5.32 4.50 8.20
N PRO A 84 6.59 4.15 8.50
CA PRO A 84 7.52 5.07 9.15
C PRO A 84 7.56 6.44 8.45
N GLY A 85 7.67 7.53 9.23
CA GLY A 85 7.60 8.90 8.71
C GLY A 85 6.16 9.46 8.60
N GLY A 86 5.15 8.63 8.86
CA GLY A 86 3.74 9.04 8.92
C GLY A 86 3.05 9.08 7.56
N ALA A 87 3.68 8.50 6.53
CA ALA A 87 3.02 8.17 5.28
C ALA A 87 1.97 7.08 5.51
N ARG A 88 0.90 7.07 4.71
CA ARG A 88 -0.27 6.20 4.92
C ARG A 88 -0.77 5.64 3.62
N LEU A 89 -1.07 4.34 3.61
CA LEU A 89 -1.80 3.66 2.55
C LEU A 89 -3.24 3.53 3.00
N TRP A 90 -4.18 4.03 2.21
CA TRP A 90 -5.59 3.73 2.37
C TRP A 90 -5.99 2.66 1.36
N PHE A 91 -6.63 1.60 1.82
CA PHE A 91 -6.96 0.47 0.98
C PHE A 91 -8.26 -0.21 1.39
N TYR A 92 -8.77 -1.08 0.53
CA TYR A 92 -9.76 -2.08 0.89
C TYR A 92 -9.30 -3.44 0.38
N VAL A 93 -9.98 -4.50 0.82
CA VAL A 93 -9.65 -5.86 0.41
C VAL A 93 -10.92 -6.53 -0.14
N GLU A 94 -10.86 -7.02 -1.36
CA GLU A 94 -11.91 -7.81 -2.02
C GLU A 94 -11.32 -9.14 -2.51
N GLY A 95 -11.87 -10.26 -2.06
CA GLY A 95 -11.29 -11.57 -2.35
C GLY A 95 -9.82 -11.66 -1.92
N ARG A 96 -8.93 -11.81 -2.90
CA ARG A 96 -7.46 -11.92 -2.73
C ARG A 96 -6.71 -10.67 -3.19
N ASP A 97 -7.42 -9.60 -3.48
CA ASP A 97 -6.85 -8.33 -3.90
C ASP A 97 -6.93 -7.28 -2.80
N VAL A 98 -5.81 -6.59 -2.61
CA VAL A 98 -5.67 -5.36 -1.82
C VAL A 98 -5.70 -4.20 -2.80
N TRP A 99 -6.71 -3.36 -2.69
CA TRP A 99 -6.93 -2.24 -3.58
C TRP A 99 -6.52 -0.95 -2.90
N LEU A 100 -5.41 -0.34 -3.35
CA LEU A 100 -4.95 0.95 -2.84
C LEU A 100 -5.84 2.07 -3.38
N VAL A 101 -6.53 2.75 -2.48
CA VAL A 101 -7.46 3.85 -2.79
C VAL A 101 -6.72 5.19 -2.80
N ASP A 102 -5.84 5.40 -1.83
CA ASP A 102 -5.01 6.59 -1.73
C ASP A 102 -3.68 6.27 -1.04
N VAL A 103 -2.65 7.06 -1.34
CA VAL A 103 -1.31 6.94 -0.77
C VAL A 103 -0.84 8.34 -0.36
N HIS A 104 -0.85 8.60 0.94
CA HIS A 104 -0.42 9.87 1.52
C HIS A 104 1.06 9.79 1.90
N THR A 105 1.86 10.75 1.44
CA THR A 105 3.33 10.64 1.46
C THR A 105 4.05 11.25 2.66
N ARG A 106 3.38 11.90 3.64
CA ARG A 106 3.96 12.73 4.75
C ARG A 106 5.50 12.62 4.84
N HIS A 107 6.29 13.46 4.16
CA HIS A 107 6.45 14.92 4.30
C HIS A 107 6.81 15.56 2.93
N PRO A 108 6.26 16.72 2.55
CA PRO A 108 7.06 17.74 1.90
C PRO A 108 8.04 18.27 2.95
N ASN A 109 9.34 18.21 2.69
CA ASN A 109 10.29 18.96 3.49
C ASN A 109 9.89 20.44 3.46
N GLN A 110 10.07 21.09 4.60
CA GLN A 110 10.23 22.52 4.69
C GLN A 110 11.26 22.97 3.64
N THR A 111 10.81 23.50 2.51
CA THR A 111 11.54 24.59 1.86
C THR A 111 10.84 25.86 2.28
N LYS A 112 11.52 26.60 3.15
CA LYS A 112 11.39 28.05 3.25
C LYS A 112 11.35 28.63 1.82
N SER A 113 10.35 29.46 1.55
CA SER A 113 10.49 30.78 0.92
C SER A 113 9.22 31.55 1.23
#